data_AF-A0A4W4F022-F1
#
_entry.id   AF-A0A4W4F022-F1
#
_cell.length_a   1.000
_cell.length_b   1.000
_cell.length_c   1.000
_cell.angle_alpha   90.00
_cell.angle_beta   90.00
_cell.angle_gamma   90.00
#
_symmetry.space_group_name_H-M   'P 1'
#
loop_
_entity.id
_entity.type
_entity.pdbx_description
1 polymer ?
#
loop_
_entity_poly.entity_id
_entity_poly.type
_entity_poly.pdbx_seq_one_letter_code
_entity_poly.pdbx_strand_id
1 'polypeptide(L)'
;MTKQLRSRGGNMDPGHALASLGVEGAAAAAHALSLPAEAYGNDAQLEVLWAMKAFSHAEVYFNLISSVDPKFLKLTKADDLIYTKFREEFPDLNIQILDPELLKSTEAKEKWRPFCNHFEGIVEDFNYGTLLRLDCQKDYTEENTIFATRIQFFAIEIARNREGYNDVVHGAGAETKQRQNQS
;
A
#
# COMPACT_ATOMS: atom_id res chain seq x y z
N MET A 1 -57.95 -23.75 15.08
CA MET A 1 -56.83 -24.59 15.54
C MET A 1 -55.56 -24.05 14.86
N THR A 2 -54.81 -23.13 15.49
CA THR A 2 -53.53 -23.39 16.22
C THR A 2 -52.54 -24.23 15.39
N LYS A 3 -51.30 -23.82 15.07
CA LYS A 3 -50.29 -23.11 15.88
C LYS A 3 -49.21 -22.46 15.00
N GLN A 4 -48.65 -21.41 15.57
CA GLN A 4 -47.49 -20.60 15.20
C GLN A 4 -46.18 -21.29 15.60
N LEU A 5 -45.12 -21.18 14.79
CA LEU A 5 -43.72 -21.36 15.24
C LEU A 5 -42.82 -20.33 14.58
N ARG A 6 -42.35 -19.43 15.44
CA ARG A 6 -41.33 -18.40 15.25
C ARG A 6 -39.97 -19.07 15.45
N SER A 7 -38.99 -18.84 14.57
CA SER A 7 -37.58 -19.08 14.90
C SER A 7 -36.80 -17.77 14.79
N ARG A 8 -36.17 -17.40 15.91
CA ARG A 8 -35.20 -16.31 16.08
C ARG A 8 -33.80 -16.89 15.85
N GLY A 9 -32.88 -16.06 15.38
CA GLY A 9 -31.43 -16.27 15.49
C GLY A 9 -30.74 -16.05 14.16
N GLY A 10 -29.72 -15.20 14.03
CA GLY A 10 -29.06 -14.30 14.96
C GLY A 10 -28.27 -13.33 14.09
N ASN A 11 -28.30 -12.05 14.44
CA ASN A 11 -27.49 -11.03 13.81
C ASN A 11 -26.01 -11.43 14.02
N MET A 12 -25.28 -11.73 12.95
CA MET A 12 -23.84 -12.01 13.06
C MET A 12 -23.12 -10.68 13.25
N ASP A 13 -22.73 -10.43 14.49
CA ASP A 13 -21.86 -9.33 14.88
C ASP A 13 -20.43 -9.61 14.33
N PRO A 14 -19.85 -8.71 13.51
CA PRO A 14 -18.50 -8.90 12.93
C PRO A 14 -17.38 -8.97 13.97
N GLY A 15 -17.65 -8.57 15.22
CA GLY A 15 -16.68 -8.49 16.30
C GLY A 15 -16.19 -9.82 16.86
N HIS A 16 -16.81 -10.97 16.51
CA HIS A 16 -16.46 -12.28 17.09
C HIS A 16 -15.50 -13.12 16.22
N ALA A 17 -15.18 -12.72 14.98
CA ALA A 17 -14.27 -13.48 14.13
C ALA A 17 -12.79 -13.36 14.56
N LEU A 18 -12.44 -12.38 15.39
CA LEU A 18 -11.05 -12.08 15.78
C LEU A 18 -10.56 -12.84 17.02
N ALA A 19 -11.46 -13.48 17.79
CA ALA A 19 -11.08 -14.07 19.09
C ALA A 19 -10.64 -15.55 19.04
N SER A 20 -10.75 -16.25 17.89
CA SER A 20 -10.44 -17.68 17.80
C SER A 20 -9.10 -18.03 17.17
N LEU A 21 -8.36 -17.07 16.62
CA LEU A 21 -7.04 -17.33 16.04
C LEU A 21 -6.00 -17.15 17.14
N GLY A 22 -5.67 -18.25 17.81
CA GLY A 22 -4.48 -18.33 18.65
C GLY A 22 -3.20 -18.03 17.87
N VAL A 23 -2.06 -18.06 18.55
CA VAL A 23 -0.72 -17.73 18.00
C VAL A 23 -0.40 -18.48 16.69
N GLU A 24 -0.94 -19.69 16.51
CA GLU A 24 -0.78 -20.51 15.31
C GLU A 24 -1.53 -19.96 14.08
N GLY A 25 -2.71 -19.34 14.26
CA GLY A 25 -3.48 -18.74 13.16
C GLY A 25 -2.79 -17.49 12.60
N ALA A 26 -2.15 -16.71 13.46
CA ALA A 26 -1.33 -15.57 13.06
C ALA A 26 -0.07 -16.00 12.29
N ALA A 27 0.57 -17.11 12.70
CA ALA A 27 1.72 -17.66 12.00
C ALA A 27 1.36 -18.25 10.62
N ALA A 28 0.22 -18.93 10.51
CA ALA A 28 -0.29 -19.44 9.24
C ALA A 28 -0.63 -18.32 8.25
N ALA A 29 -1.23 -17.23 8.73
CA ALA A 29 -1.51 -16.04 7.91
C ALA A 29 -0.22 -15.33 7.46
N ALA A 30 0.77 -15.20 8.35
CA ALA A 30 2.07 -14.62 8.00
C ALA A 30 2.80 -15.47 6.95
N HIS A 31 2.73 -16.81 7.06
CA HIS A 31 3.35 -17.72 6.11
C HIS A 31 2.66 -17.71 4.74
N ALA A 32 1.33 -17.69 4.69
CA ALA A 32 0.56 -17.63 3.45
C ALA A 32 0.87 -16.35 2.63
N LEU A 33 1.18 -15.26 3.32
CA LEU A 33 1.54 -13.98 2.70
C LEU A 33 3.01 -13.90 2.21
N SER A 34 3.83 -14.92 2.51
CA SER A 34 5.26 -15.00 2.17
C SER A 34 5.57 -15.90 0.97
N LEU A 35 4.57 -16.63 0.47
CA LEU A 35 4.75 -17.56 -0.65
C LEU A 35 4.40 -16.91 -2.00
N PRO A 36 5.00 -17.37 -3.11
CA PRO A 36 4.70 -16.87 -4.44
C PRO A 36 3.22 -17.07 -4.81
N ALA A 37 2.65 -16.11 -5.55
CA ALA A 37 1.25 -16.10 -5.96
C ALA A 37 0.83 -17.36 -6.75
N GLU A 38 1.80 -18.07 -7.35
CA GLU A 38 1.59 -19.31 -8.10
C GLU A 38 1.19 -20.51 -7.23
N ALA A 39 1.33 -20.44 -5.89
CA ALA A 39 0.99 -21.53 -4.98
C ALA A 39 -0.48 -21.57 -4.55
N TYR A 40 -1.25 -20.52 -4.84
CA TYR A 40 -2.65 -20.41 -4.44
C TYR A 40 -3.54 -20.25 -5.68
N GLY A 41 -4.37 -21.26 -5.94
CA GLY A 41 -5.50 -21.11 -6.86
C GLY A 41 -6.38 -19.97 -6.35
N ASN A 42 -7.03 -19.24 -7.27
CA ASN A 42 -7.87 -18.06 -7.03
C ASN A 42 -8.82 -18.26 -5.83
N ASP A 43 -8.33 -17.91 -4.64
CA ASP A 43 -9.02 -18.05 -3.36
C ASP A 43 -9.42 -16.65 -2.93
N ALA A 44 -10.73 -16.39 -2.97
CA ALA A 44 -11.29 -15.10 -2.60
C ALA A 44 -10.86 -14.66 -1.19
N GLN A 45 -10.55 -15.61 -0.28
CA GLN A 45 -10.03 -15.28 1.04
C GLN A 45 -8.61 -14.71 0.98
N LEU A 46 -7.76 -15.23 0.08
CA LEU A 46 -6.40 -14.72 -0.12
C LEU A 46 -6.41 -13.32 -0.74
N GLU A 47 -7.28 -13.07 -1.71
CA GLU A 47 -7.45 -11.74 -2.30
C GLU A 47 -7.87 -10.70 -1.26
N VAL A 48 -8.80 -11.07 -0.36
CA VAL A 48 -9.21 -10.21 0.75
C VAL A 48 -8.03 -9.94 1.69
N LEU A 49 -7.23 -10.95 2.05
CA LEU A 49 -6.05 -10.77 2.91
C LEU A 49 -5.00 -9.85 2.26
N TRP A 50 -4.78 -9.99 0.95
CA TRP A 50 -3.88 -9.09 0.21
C TRP A 50 -4.42 -7.66 0.18
N ALA A 51 -5.71 -7.47 -0.05
CA ALA A 51 -6.34 -6.15 -0.04
C ALA A 51 -6.22 -5.48 1.34
N MET A 52 -6.50 -6.22 2.42
CA MET A 52 -6.36 -5.74 3.80
C MET A 52 -4.92 -5.33 4.12
N LYS A 53 -3.93 -6.13 3.72
CA LYS A 53 -2.52 -5.82 3.94
C LYS A 53 -2.05 -4.62 3.12
N ALA A 54 -2.51 -4.48 1.87
CA ALA A 54 -2.21 -3.32 1.03
C ALA A 54 -2.83 -2.03 1.58
N PHE A 55 -4.06 -2.09 2.10
CA PHE A 55 -4.71 -0.96 2.76
C PHE A 55 -4.00 -0.56 4.06
N SER A 56 -3.67 -1.53 4.92
CA SER A 56 -2.91 -1.27 6.14
C SER A 56 -1.55 -0.63 5.85
N HIS A 57 -0.85 -1.10 4.82
CA HIS A 57 0.40 -0.47 4.36
C HIS A 57 0.19 0.99 3.93
N ALA A 58 -0.87 1.27 3.17
CA ALA A 58 -1.21 2.62 2.72
C ALA A 58 -1.49 3.57 3.90
N GLU A 59 -2.27 3.13 4.89
CA GLU A 59 -2.57 3.91 6.10
C GLU A 59 -1.32 4.19 6.93
N VAL A 60 -0.50 3.16 7.19
CA VAL A 60 0.74 3.31 7.96
C VAL A 60 1.68 4.29 7.27
N TYR A 61 1.85 4.16 5.96
CA TYR A 61 2.68 5.07 5.19
C TYR A 61 2.14 6.50 5.20
N PHE A 62 0.84 6.70 5.00
CA PHE A 62 0.21 8.01 5.02
C PHE A 62 0.36 8.70 6.39
N ASN A 63 0.20 7.95 7.47
CA ASN A 63 0.43 8.43 8.83
C ASN A 63 1.89 8.84 9.08
N LEU A 64 2.85 8.13 8.46
CA LEU A 64 4.26 8.43 8.56
C LEU A 64 4.58 9.78 7.90
N ILE A 65 4.22 9.96 6.62
CA ILE A 65 4.51 11.21 5.88
C ILE A 65 3.72 12.42 6.40
N SER A 66 2.59 12.22 7.07
CA SER A 66 1.83 13.30 7.72
C SER A 66 2.38 13.67 9.12
N SER A 67 3.22 12.83 9.71
CA SER A 67 3.71 13.01 11.09
C SER A 67 5.16 13.41 11.19
N VAL A 68 5.98 13.03 10.21
CA VAL A 68 7.40 13.37 10.16
C VAL A 68 7.75 13.94 8.79
N ASP A 69 8.79 14.78 8.76
CA ASP A 69 9.26 15.39 7.50
C ASP A 69 9.69 14.28 6.52
N PRO A 70 9.02 14.17 5.35
CA PRO A 70 9.26 13.09 4.41
C PRO A 70 10.70 13.02 3.89
N LYS A 71 11.45 14.12 3.87
CA LYS A 71 12.83 14.15 3.37
C LYS A 71 13.80 13.33 4.21
N PHE A 72 13.46 13.08 5.48
CA PHE A 72 14.27 12.25 6.38
C PHE A 72 13.81 10.78 6.42
N LEU A 73 12.73 10.44 5.73
CA LEU A 73 12.25 9.07 5.66
C LEU A 73 13.10 8.23 4.71
N LYS A 74 13.59 7.10 5.24
CA LYS A 74 14.22 6.03 4.44
C LYS A 74 13.27 4.84 4.45
N LEU A 75 12.65 4.56 3.31
CA LEU A 75 11.62 3.50 3.22
C LEU A 75 12.25 2.10 3.14
N THR A 76 13.51 2.01 2.72
CA THR A 76 14.26 0.75 2.62
C THR A 76 15.77 1.00 2.73
N LYS A 77 16.56 -0.06 2.91
CA LYS A 77 18.03 0.03 2.91
C LYS A 77 18.58 0.38 1.53
N ALA A 78 17.85 0.05 0.46
CA ALA A 78 18.24 0.32 -0.93
C ALA A 78 17.70 1.66 -1.47
N ASP A 79 17.24 2.57 -0.59
CA ASP A 79 16.50 3.77 -0.96
C ASP A 79 17.24 4.68 -1.94
N ASP A 80 18.55 4.90 -1.70
CA ASP A 80 19.42 5.67 -2.60
C ASP A 80 19.57 5.01 -3.98
N LEU A 81 19.77 3.69 -4.02
CA LEU A 81 19.90 2.93 -5.26
C LEU A 81 18.60 2.98 -6.07
N ILE A 82 17.46 2.79 -5.41
CA ILE A 82 16.13 2.84 -6.04
C ILE A 82 15.90 4.20 -6.66
N TYR A 83 16.15 5.29 -5.94
CA TYR A 83 15.96 6.65 -6.45
C TYR A 83 16.82 6.93 -7.69
N THR A 84 18.12 6.61 -7.61
CA THR A 84 19.04 6.82 -8.73
C THR A 84 18.60 6.04 -9.97
N LYS A 85 18.30 4.73 -9.83
CA LYS A 85 17.85 3.91 -10.95
C LYS A 85 16.51 4.36 -11.51
N PHE A 86 15.59 4.77 -10.64
CA PHE A 86 14.29 5.26 -11.05
C PHE A 86 14.42 6.52 -11.91
N ARG A 87 15.25 7.50 -11.50
CA ARG A 87 15.46 8.73 -12.27
C ARG A 87 16.33 8.53 -13.52
N GLU A 88 17.15 7.48 -13.58
CA GLU A 88 17.84 7.07 -14.82
C GLU A 88 16.86 6.52 -15.86
N GLU A 89 15.95 5.62 -15.45
CA GLU A 89 15.02 4.95 -16.36
C GLU A 89 13.78 5.79 -16.70
N PHE A 90 13.32 6.61 -15.75
CA PHE A 90 12.12 7.43 -15.85
C PHE A 90 12.40 8.91 -15.53
N PRO A 91 13.31 9.57 -16.28
CA PRO A 91 13.74 10.94 -15.98
C PRO A 91 12.59 11.94 -15.99
N ASP A 92 11.70 11.82 -16.99
CA ASP A 92 10.62 12.77 -17.25
C ASP A 92 9.26 12.34 -16.66
N LEU A 93 9.20 11.24 -15.90
CA LEU A 93 7.95 10.78 -15.32
C LEU A 93 7.45 11.79 -14.28
N ASN A 94 6.23 12.29 -14.50
CA ASN A 94 5.56 13.15 -13.53
C ASN A 94 5.13 12.33 -12.31
N ILE A 95 5.79 12.56 -11.18
CA ILE A 95 5.51 11.86 -9.93
C ILE A 95 4.50 12.59 -9.04
N GLN A 96 4.15 13.85 -9.31
CA GLN A 96 3.15 14.57 -8.51
C GLN A 96 1.74 14.04 -8.80
N ILE A 97 1.40 14.01 -10.09
CA ILE A 97 0.13 13.48 -10.61
C ILE A 97 0.48 12.41 -11.64
N LEU A 98 0.28 11.16 -11.26
CA LEU A 98 0.57 10.01 -12.10
C LEU A 98 -0.58 9.77 -13.07
N ASP A 99 -0.22 9.51 -14.33
CA ASP A 99 -1.12 8.91 -15.30
C ASP A 99 -1.19 7.38 -15.04
N PRO A 100 -2.37 6.82 -14.72
CA PRO A 100 -2.55 5.38 -14.55
C PRO A 100 -2.04 4.53 -15.71
N GLU A 101 -2.11 5.05 -16.95
CA GLU A 101 -1.68 4.33 -18.14
C GLU A 101 -0.17 4.13 -18.19
N LEU A 102 0.61 5.03 -17.60
CA LEU A 102 2.07 4.90 -17.46
C LEU A 102 2.50 3.83 -16.44
N LEU A 103 1.55 3.18 -15.76
CA LEU A 103 1.79 2.07 -14.84
C LEU A 103 1.11 0.76 -15.30
N LYS A 104 -0.02 0.85 -16.01
CA LYS A 104 -0.88 -0.30 -16.32
C LYS A 104 -0.88 -0.74 -17.79
N SER A 105 -0.57 0.16 -18.73
CA SER A 105 -0.53 -0.17 -20.16
C SER A 105 0.49 -1.27 -20.45
N THR A 106 0.35 -1.92 -21.59
CA THR A 106 1.27 -2.97 -22.03
C THR A 106 2.68 -2.42 -22.17
N GLU A 107 2.80 -1.24 -22.78
CA GLU A 107 4.05 -0.52 -23.00
C GLU A 107 4.68 -0.09 -21.67
N ALA A 108 3.87 0.38 -20.72
CA ALA A 108 4.35 0.67 -19.36
C ALA A 108 4.90 -0.57 -18.68
N LYS A 109 4.19 -1.70 -18.74
CA LYS A 109 4.64 -2.96 -18.14
C LYS A 109 5.96 -3.43 -18.74
N GLU A 110 6.16 -3.27 -20.04
CA GLU A 110 7.43 -3.61 -20.70
C GLU A 110 8.60 -2.74 -20.20
N LYS A 111 8.36 -1.46 -19.87
CA LYS A 111 9.37 -0.58 -19.27
C LYS A 111 9.61 -0.84 -17.79
N TRP A 112 8.54 -1.07 -17.02
CA TRP A 112 8.64 -1.31 -15.58
C TRP A 112 9.23 -2.67 -15.26
N ARG A 113 9.03 -3.69 -16.10
CA ARG A 113 9.47 -5.06 -15.80
C ARG A 113 11.00 -5.20 -15.64
N PRO A 114 11.86 -4.67 -16.54
CA PRO A 114 13.30 -4.66 -16.32
C PRO A 114 13.71 -3.91 -15.04
N PHE A 115 13.08 -2.77 -14.77
CA PHE A 115 13.32 -1.99 -13.56
C PHE A 115 12.97 -2.80 -12.30
N CYS A 116 11.79 -3.41 -12.23
CA CYS A 116 11.36 -4.19 -11.08
C CYS A 116 12.29 -5.38 -10.83
N ASN A 117 12.64 -6.12 -11.89
CA ASN A 117 13.49 -7.31 -11.79
C ASN A 117 14.93 -6.97 -11.37
N HIS A 118 15.41 -5.75 -11.58
CA HIS A 118 16.71 -5.30 -11.08
C HIS A 118 16.82 -5.39 -9.55
N PHE A 119 15.69 -5.31 -8.85
CA PHE A 119 15.63 -5.33 -7.39
C PHE A 119 15.26 -6.70 -6.81
N GLU A 120 15.14 -7.73 -7.65
CA GLU A 120 14.97 -9.11 -7.19
C GLU A 120 16.17 -9.53 -6.34
N GLY A 121 15.91 -9.99 -5.11
CA GLY A 121 16.95 -10.34 -4.13
C GLY A 121 17.63 -9.14 -3.43
N ILE A 122 17.36 -7.90 -3.84
CA ILE A 122 17.84 -6.67 -3.19
C ILE A 122 16.78 -6.12 -2.25
N VAL A 123 15.53 -6.07 -2.71
CA VAL A 123 14.38 -5.59 -1.95
C VAL A 123 13.50 -6.77 -1.58
N GLU A 124 13.24 -6.92 -0.28
CA GLU A 124 12.36 -7.97 0.25
C GLU A 124 10.91 -7.77 -0.24
N ASP A 125 10.32 -8.86 -0.74
CA ASP A 125 9.04 -8.89 -1.45
C ASP A 125 8.86 -7.74 -2.45
N PHE A 126 9.88 -7.48 -3.28
CA PHE A 126 9.86 -6.37 -4.27
C PHE A 126 8.60 -6.36 -5.16
N ASN A 127 8.05 -7.53 -5.47
CA ASN A 127 6.87 -7.75 -6.30
C ASN A 127 5.54 -7.78 -5.52
N TYR A 128 5.57 -7.61 -4.20
CA TYR A 128 4.37 -7.64 -3.36
C TYR A 128 3.40 -6.49 -3.70
N GLY A 129 2.10 -6.77 -3.71
CA GLY A 129 1.06 -5.80 -4.04
C GLY A 129 0.84 -4.73 -2.96
N THR A 130 0.80 -3.47 -3.37
CA THR A 130 0.54 -2.31 -2.51
C THR A 130 -0.36 -1.30 -3.23
N LEU A 131 -0.89 -0.36 -2.48
CA LEU A 131 -1.60 0.81 -3.00
C LEU A 131 -0.63 1.97 -3.17
N LEU A 132 -0.86 2.78 -4.20
CA LEU A 132 -0.12 4.00 -4.51
C LEU A 132 -1.11 5.11 -4.85
N ARG A 133 -0.81 6.34 -4.43
CA ARG A 133 -1.64 7.52 -4.76
C ARG A 133 -1.32 8.04 -6.15
N LEU A 134 -2.34 8.32 -6.95
CA LEU A 134 -2.18 8.94 -8.27
C LEU A 134 -1.73 10.39 -8.12
N ASP A 135 -2.47 11.17 -7.33
CA ASP A 135 -2.12 12.52 -6.89
C ASP A 135 -1.59 12.47 -5.45
N CYS A 136 -0.32 12.84 -5.26
CA CYS A 136 0.35 12.77 -3.96
C CYS A 136 -0.17 13.80 -2.94
N GLN A 137 -0.90 14.82 -3.40
CA GLN A 137 -1.43 15.88 -2.54
C GLN A 137 -2.78 15.48 -1.92
N LYS A 138 -3.38 14.38 -2.38
CA LYS A 138 -4.67 13.88 -1.92
C LYS A 138 -4.51 12.63 -1.05
N ASP A 139 -5.59 12.27 -0.38
CA ASP A 139 -5.67 11.07 0.44
C ASP A 139 -5.83 9.80 -0.42
N TYR A 140 -5.73 8.63 0.22
CA TYR A 140 -6.12 7.36 -0.39
C TYR A 140 -7.65 7.29 -0.53
N THR A 141 -8.14 7.37 -1.76
CA THR A 141 -9.54 7.16 -2.12
C THR A 141 -9.62 6.19 -3.29
N GLU A 142 -10.80 5.62 -3.57
CA GLU A 142 -10.99 4.71 -4.70
C GLU A 142 -10.53 5.34 -6.04
N GLU A 143 -10.84 6.63 -6.24
CA GLU A 143 -10.50 7.37 -7.47
C GLU A 143 -9.03 7.81 -7.53
N ASN A 144 -8.38 8.00 -6.38
CA ASN A 144 -6.99 8.49 -6.29
C ASN A 144 -5.98 7.36 -6.04
N THR A 145 -6.39 6.09 -6.07
CA THR A 145 -5.53 4.97 -5.70
C THR A 145 -5.37 3.99 -6.83
N ILE A 146 -4.15 3.49 -6.99
CA ILE A 146 -3.81 2.46 -7.95
C ILE A 146 -3.06 1.31 -7.28
N PHE A 147 -3.32 0.09 -7.72
CA PHE A 147 -2.51 -1.06 -7.34
C PHE A 147 -1.15 -0.99 -8.04
N ALA A 148 -0.08 -1.15 -7.27
CA ALA A 148 1.30 -1.17 -7.73
C ALA A 148 2.10 -2.24 -6.97
N THR A 149 3.23 -2.65 -7.52
CA THR A 149 4.18 -3.48 -6.78
C THR A 149 4.95 -2.65 -5.74
N ARG A 150 5.49 -3.30 -4.71
CA ARG A 150 6.27 -2.65 -3.64
C ARG A 150 7.43 -1.85 -4.21
N ILE A 151 8.12 -2.36 -5.22
CA ILE A 151 9.24 -1.65 -5.84
C ILE A 151 8.79 -0.41 -6.63
N GLN A 152 7.64 -0.47 -7.33
CA GLN A 152 7.06 0.71 -7.98
C GLN A 152 6.65 1.76 -6.95
N PHE A 153 6.03 1.33 -5.85
CA PHE A 153 5.68 2.20 -4.73
C PHE A 153 6.92 2.88 -4.16
N PHE A 154 7.98 2.13 -3.85
CA PHE A 154 9.22 2.71 -3.32
C PHE A 154 9.84 3.68 -4.32
N ALA A 155 9.96 3.32 -5.60
CA ALA A 155 10.53 4.20 -6.62
C ALA A 155 9.86 5.57 -6.63
N ILE A 156 8.52 5.58 -6.67
CA ILE A 156 7.73 6.80 -6.78
C ILE A 156 7.68 7.57 -5.45
N GLU A 157 7.42 6.90 -4.34
CA GLU A 157 7.27 7.57 -3.05
C GLU A 157 8.61 8.08 -2.49
N ILE A 158 9.72 7.38 -2.74
CA ILE A 158 11.06 7.90 -2.42
C ILE A 158 11.33 9.17 -3.23
N ALA A 159 11.02 9.18 -4.52
CA ALA A 159 11.19 10.36 -5.35
C ALA A 159 10.29 11.52 -4.86
N ARG A 160 9.02 11.25 -4.52
CA ARG A 160 8.11 12.25 -3.95
C ARG A 160 8.62 12.84 -2.63
N ASN A 161 9.19 12.01 -1.76
CA ASN A 161 9.77 12.44 -0.50
C ASN A 161 11.00 13.33 -0.70
N ARG A 162 11.92 12.91 -1.57
CA ARG A 162 13.17 13.65 -1.83
C ARG A 162 12.94 14.96 -2.56
N GLU A 163 11.98 14.99 -3.48
CA GLU A 163 11.68 16.15 -4.33
C GLU A 163 10.64 17.08 -3.69
N GLY A 164 10.14 16.75 -2.50
CA GLY A 164 9.26 17.62 -1.70
C GLY A 164 7.79 17.60 -2.11
N TYR A 165 7.37 16.69 -2.98
CA TYR A 165 5.97 16.56 -3.38
C TYR A 165 5.06 16.08 -2.24
N ASN A 166 5.60 15.32 -1.29
CA ASN A 166 4.87 14.88 -0.08
C ASN A 166 4.89 15.90 1.07
N ASP A 167 5.64 17.01 0.95
CA ASP A 167 5.71 18.05 1.99
C ASP A 167 4.33 18.65 2.30
N VAL A 168 3.44 18.68 1.31
CA VAL A 168 2.05 19.17 1.45
C VAL A 168 1.26 18.35 2.47
N VAL A 169 1.45 17.02 2.47
CA VAL A 169 0.76 16.11 3.38
C VAL A 169 1.29 16.29 4.82
N HIS A 170 2.61 16.47 4.96
CA HIS A 170 3.23 16.78 6.24
C HIS A 170 2.75 18.12 6.80
N GLY A 171 2.70 19.16 5.96
CA GLY A 171 2.22 20.50 6.34
C GLY A 171 0.78 20.47 6.84
N ALA A 172 -0.13 19.81 6.10
CA ALA A 172 -1.52 19.67 6.50
C ALA A 172 -1.69 18.88 7.82
N GLY A 173 -0.87 17.83 8.02
CA GLY A 173 -0.83 17.06 9.27
C GLY A 173 -0.36 17.88 10.47
N ALA A 174 0.69 18.70 10.29
CA ALA A 174 1.21 19.58 11.33
C ALA A 174 0.18 20.64 11.77
N GLU A 175 -0.54 21.25 10.82
CA GLU A 175 -1.61 22.22 11.13
C GLU A 175 -2.77 21.60 11.92
N THR A 176 -3.15 20.36 11.57
CA THR A 176 -4.25 19.64 12.23
C THR A 176 -3.90 19.31 13.68
N LYS A 177 -2.66 18.88 13.96
CA LYS A 177 -2.18 18.59 15.32
C LYS A 177 -2.08 19.85 16.18
N GLN A 178 -1.69 21.00 15.60
CA GLN A 178 -1.62 22.26 16.34
C GLN A 178 -2.99 22.76 16.82
N ARG A 179 -4.05 22.56 16.03
CA ARG A 179 -5.43 22.93 16.41
C ARG A 179 -5.99 22.05 17.52
N GLN A 180 -5.63 20.76 17.54
CA GLN A 180 -6.07 19.81 18.57
C GLN A 180 -5.37 20.04 19.93
N ASN A 181 -4.14 20.55 19.94
CA ASN A 181 -3.44 20.89 21.19
C ASN A 181 -3.86 22.25 21.81
N GLN A 182 -4.76 23.00 21.14
CA GLN A 182 -5.27 24.29 21.61
C GLN A 182 -6.76 24.27 22.00
N SER A 183 -7.41 23.10 21.90
CA SER A 183 -8.81 22.87 22.33
C SER A 183 -8.85 21.96 23.55
#